data_AF-A0A947TE38-F1
#
_entry.id   AF-A0A947TE38-F1
#
_cell.length_a   1.000
_cell.length_b   1.000
_cell.length_c   1.000
_cell.angle_alpha   90.00
_cell.angle_beta   90.00
_cell.angle_gamma   90.00
#
_symmetry.space_group_name_H-M   'P 1'
#
loop_
_entity.id
_entity.type
_entity.pdbx_description
1 polymer ?
#
loop_
_entity_poly.entity_id
_entity_poly.type
_entity_poly.pdbx_seq_one_letter_code
_entity_poly.pdbx_strand_id
1 'polypeptide(L)'
;MIDSSIGRRKSPRKIISVPGRIRTGQCIAHNVAITDLSEGGCCAIDRGASLKEGATVTIRVGRLDPIEATVRWARAGEIGLEFQRPIYGPVFNHIRAILNGVDEKQDRRSWLRPV
;
A
#
# COMPACT_ATOMS: atom_id res chain seq x y z
N MET A 1 -0.33 -30.19 23.96
CA MET A 1 -0.82 -28.79 24.08
C MET A 1 0.17 -27.91 23.33
N ILE A 2 -0.18 -27.47 22.11
CA ILE A 2 0.71 -26.65 21.27
C ILE A 2 0.21 -25.21 21.38
N ASP A 3 1.02 -24.37 22.02
CA ASP A 3 0.78 -22.94 22.17
C ASP A 3 0.71 -22.26 20.78
N SER A 4 -0.48 -21.77 20.44
CA SER A 4 -0.81 -21.20 19.12
C SER A 4 -0.48 -19.70 19.04
N SER A 5 0.61 -19.23 19.65
CA SER A 5 0.94 -17.80 19.76
C SER A 5 1.66 -17.20 18.54
N ILE A 6 1.66 -17.87 17.39
CA ILE A 6 2.23 -17.35 16.14
C ILE A 6 1.35 -16.22 15.59
N GLY A 7 1.72 -14.97 15.90
CA GLY A 7 1.41 -13.79 15.11
C GLY A 7 -0.06 -13.38 15.08
N ARG A 8 -0.62 -12.99 16.24
CA ARG A 8 -1.96 -12.38 16.32
C ARG A 8 -2.00 -11.08 15.50
N ARG A 9 -2.59 -11.16 14.30
CA ARG A 9 -2.73 -10.05 13.35
C ARG A 9 -3.63 -8.96 13.96
N LYS A 10 -3.13 -7.73 14.12
CA LYS A 10 -3.81 -6.63 14.84
C LYS A 10 -4.99 -6.00 14.11
N SER A 11 -5.10 -6.14 12.78
CA SER A 11 -6.18 -5.49 12.01
C SER A 11 -6.57 -6.28 10.75
N PRO A 12 -7.85 -6.27 10.35
CA PRO A 12 -8.29 -6.82 9.07
C PRO A 12 -7.71 -6.01 7.91
N ARG A 13 -7.09 -6.73 6.98
CA ARG A 13 -6.44 -6.21 5.77
C ARG A 13 -7.44 -6.25 4.62
N LYS A 14 -7.73 -5.09 4.00
CA LYS A 14 -8.69 -5.01 2.91
C LYS A 14 -7.93 -4.91 1.59
N ILE A 15 -8.17 -5.92 0.74
CA ILE A 15 -7.58 -6.03 -0.58
C ILE A 15 -8.09 -4.86 -1.43
N ILE A 16 -7.17 -4.02 -1.87
CA ILE A 16 -7.41 -2.89 -2.77
C ILE A 16 -6.40 -3.00 -3.91
N SER A 17 -6.71 -2.53 -5.12
CA SER A 17 -5.72 -2.47 -6.20
C SER A 17 -5.62 -1.02 -6.65
N VAL A 18 -4.67 -0.29 -6.09
CA VAL A 18 -4.56 1.16 -6.32
C VAL A 18 -3.14 1.50 -6.77
N PRO A 19 -2.99 2.30 -7.84
CA PRO A 19 -1.68 2.84 -8.20
C PRO A 19 -1.17 3.75 -7.08
N GLY A 20 -0.04 3.37 -6.50
CA GLY A 20 0.74 4.15 -5.57
C GLY A 20 2.04 4.65 -6.20
N ARG A 21 2.66 5.64 -5.56
CA ARG A 21 4.03 6.05 -5.88
C ARG A 21 4.88 5.90 -4.63
N ILE A 22 5.97 5.17 -4.72
CA ILE A 22 6.95 5.03 -3.65
C ILE A 22 8.19 5.83 -3.99
N ARG A 23 8.71 6.56 -3.00
CA ARG A 23 9.98 7.27 -3.08
C ARG A 23 10.90 6.80 -1.96
N THR A 24 12.13 6.45 -2.30
CA THR A 24 13.17 5.97 -1.38
C THR A 24 14.25 7.03 -1.22
N GLY A 25 14.27 7.77 -0.10
CA GLY A 25 15.30 8.79 0.12
C GLY A 25 15.47 9.76 -1.08
N GLN A 26 16.67 9.78 -1.67
CA GLN A 26 17.03 10.60 -2.83
C GLN A 26 16.76 9.93 -4.21
N CYS A 27 16.25 8.69 -4.24
CA CYS A 27 15.95 8.00 -5.48
C CYS A 27 14.65 8.49 -6.13
N ILE A 28 14.54 8.19 -7.43
CA ILE A 28 13.39 8.49 -8.27
C ILE A 28 12.15 7.75 -7.75
N ALA A 29 11.03 8.48 -7.67
CA ALA A 29 9.75 7.89 -7.29
C ALA A 29 9.26 6.93 -8.39
N HIS A 30 9.03 5.67 -8.04
CA HIS A 30 8.52 4.63 -8.95
C HIS A 30 7.05 4.31 -8.66
N ASN A 31 6.36 3.82 -9.69
CA ASN A 31 4.96 3.41 -9.57
C ASN A 31 4.89 2.01 -8.98
N VAL A 32 4.03 1.84 -7.98
CA VAL A 32 3.74 0.54 -7.36
C VAL A 32 2.24 0.29 -7.37
N ALA A 33 1.83 -0.97 -7.30
CA ALA A 33 0.42 -1.32 -7.12
C ALA A 33 0.20 -1.70 -5.66
N ILE A 34 -0.53 -0.87 -4.91
CA ILE A 34 -0.89 -1.19 -3.52
C ILE A 34 -1.99 -2.25 -3.59
N THR A 35 -1.71 -3.43 -3.01
CA THR A 35 -2.60 -4.60 -3.01
C THR A 35 -3.42 -4.71 -1.74
N ASP A 36 -2.93 -4.10 -0.67
CA ASP A 36 -3.57 -4.19 0.64
C ASP A 36 -3.22 -2.98 1.50
N LEU A 37 -4.21 -2.47 2.24
CA LEU A 37 -4.05 -1.34 3.14
C LEU A 37 -4.67 -1.63 4.51
N SER A 38 -3.93 -1.30 5.56
CA SER A 38 -4.32 -1.37 6.97
C SER A 38 -3.92 -0.08 7.69
N GLU A 39 -4.44 0.14 8.90
CA GLU A 39 -4.09 1.33 9.72
C GLU A 39 -2.60 1.42 10.06
N GLY A 40 -1.91 0.28 10.15
CA GLY A 40 -0.49 0.21 10.52
C GLY A 40 0.46 -0.04 9.35
N GLY A 41 -0.04 -0.23 8.13
CA GLY A 41 0.83 -0.54 6.98
C GLY A 41 0.08 -0.96 5.73
N CYS A 42 0.83 -1.25 4.68
CA CYS A 42 0.28 -1.71 3.41
C CYS A 42 1.18 -2.77 2.75
N CYS A 43 0.60 -3.55 1.84
CA CYS A 43 1.37 -4.34 0.89
C CYS A 43 1.32 -3.65 -0.47
N ALA A 44 2.45 -3.62 -1.15
CA ALA A 44 2.51 -3.15 -2.53
C ALA A 44 3.30 -4.13 -3.40
N ILE A 45 2.97 -4.15 -4.68
CA ILE A 45 3.71 -4.85 -5.73
C ILE A 45 4.56 -3.81 -6.44
N ASP A 46 5.86 -4.05 -6.41
CA ASP A 46 6.86 -3.29 -7.15
C ASP A 46 7.45 -4.18 -8.25
N ARG A 47 7.23 -3.77 -9.50
CA ARG A 47 7.78 -4.46 -10.69
C ARG A 47 9.10 -3.87 -11.16
N GLY A 48 9.54 -2.76 -10.58
CA GLY A 48 10.63 -1.94 -11.10
C GLY A 48 11.78 -1.68 -10.14
N ALA A 49 11.59 -1.73 -8.82
CA ALA A 49 12.66 -1.48 -7.86
C ALA A 49 12.88 -2.64 -6.87
N SER A 50 14.15 -3.01 -6.67
CA SER A 50 14.58 -3.87 -5.57
C SER A 50 14.68 -3.05 -4.29
N LEU A 51 13.54 -2.76 -3.69
CA LEU A 51 13.46 -2.17 -2.36
C LEU A 51 14.13 -3.10 -1.34
N LYS A 52 15.03 -2.54 -0.53
CA LYS A 52 15.71 -3.30 0.54
C LYS A 52 14.87 -3.27 1.80
N GLU A 53 14.84 -4.40 2.50
CA GLU A 53 14.28 -4.48 3.86
C GLU A 53 14.99 -3.48 4.78
N GLY A 54 14.23 -2.83 5.66
CA GLY A 54 14.70 -1.77 6.55
C GLY A 54 14.77 -0.38 5.89
N ALA A 55 14.58 -0.26 4.58
CA ALA A 55 14.57 1.05 3.93
C ALA A 55 13.37 1.89 4.37
N THR A 56 13.61 3.17 4.65
CA THR A 56 12.53 4.15 4.85
C THR A 56 12.09 4.69 3.50
N VAL A 57 10.79 4.65 3.27
CA VAL A 57 10.15 5.05 2.03
C VAL A 57 8.98 5.97 2.29
N THR A 58 8.68 6.83 1.34
CA THR A 58 7.49 7.64 1.34
C THR A 58 6.53 7.08 0.30
N ILE A 59 5.36 6.62 0.72
CA ILE A 59 4.32 6.13 -0.17
C ILE A 59 3.24 7.20 -0.35
N ARG A 60 2.89 7.50 -1.60
CA ARG A 60 1.71 8.27 -1.97
C ARG A 60 0.66 7.33 -2.52
N VAL A 61 -0.51 7.36 -1.91
CA VAL A 61 -1.68 6.58 -2.32
C VAL A 61 -2.63 7.53 -3.07
N GLY A 62 -2.75 7.40 -4.39
CA GLY A 62 -3.60 8.30 -5.18
C GLY A 62 -3.23 9.79 -5.00
N ARG A 63 -4.18 10.59 -4.49
CA ARG A 63 -4.04 12.05 -4.22
C ARG A 63 -3.74 12.39 -2.76
N LEU A 64 -3.49 11.39 -1.93
CA LEU A 64 -3.25 11.58 -0.50
C LEU A 64 -1.85 12.15 -0.24
N ASP A 65 -1.71 12.69 0.96
CA ASP A 65 -0.41 13.10 1.45
C ASP A 65 0.59 11.94 1.47
N PRO A 66 1.88 12.23 1.23
CA PRO A 66 2.92 11.23 1.37
C PRO A 66 2.97 10.66 2.79
N ILE A 67 2.85 9.34 2.91
CA ILE A 67 2.93 8.62 4.19
C ILE A 67 4.33 8.01 4.30
N GLU A 68 5.00 8.24 5.43
CA GLU A 68 6.29 7.62 5.72
C GLU A 68 6.09 6.19 6.23
N ALA A 69 6.81 5.26 5.61
CA ALA A 69 6.74 3.85 5.88
C ALA A 69 8.14 3.22 5.86
N THR A 70 8.29 2.09 6.53
CA THR A 70 9.51 1.29 6.53
C THR A 70 9.24 -0.04 5.86
N VAL A 71 10.13 -0.47 4.96
CA VAL A 71 10.06 -1.79 4.34
C VAL A 71 10.36 -2.85 5.39
N ARG A 72 9.37 -3.68 5.71
CA ARG A 72 9.52 -4.78 6.67
C ARG A 72 9.97 -6.08 6.03
N TRP A 73 9.57 -6.28 4.78
CA TRP A 73 10.00 -7.42 3.97
C TRP A 73 9.85 -7.10 2.50
N ALA A 74 10.67 -7.74 1.65
CA ALA A 74 10.57 -7.64 0.19
C ALA A 74 10.80 -9.02 -0.42
N ARG A 75 9.80 -9.59 -1.09
CA ARG A 75 9.86 -10.93 -1.66
C ARG A 75 9.08 -11.03 -2.95
N ALA A 76 9.72 -11.57 -4.00
CA ALA A 76 9.07 -11.88 -5.28
C ALA A 76 8.31 -10.70 -5.93
N GLY A 77 8.82 -9.47 -5.77
CA GLY A 77 8.16 -8.26 -6.29
C GLY A 77 7.03 -7.72 -5.40
N GLU A 78 6.76 -8.35 -4.26
CA GLU A 78 5.92 -7.81 -3.19
C GLU A 78 6.76 -7.18 -2.09
N ILE A 79 6.26 -6.09 -1.54
CA ILE A 79 6.89 -5.32 -0.47
C ILE A 79 5.87 -5.07 0.65
N GLY A 80 6.25 -5.47 1.85
CA GLY A 80 5.52 -5.16 3.07
C GLY A 80 6.00 -3.85 3.66
N LEU A 81 5.11 -2.88 3.80
CA LEU A 81 5.39 -1.58 4.37
C LEU A 81 4.68 -1.42 5.72
N GLU A 82 5.41 -0.95 6.73
CA GLU A 82 4.87 -0.57 8.03
C GLU A 82 4.92 0.95 8.15
N PHE A 83 3.80 1.59 8.49
CA PHE A 83 3.76 3.04 8.62
C PHE A 83 4.49 3.47 9.89
N GLN A 84 5.36 4.47 9.77
CA GLN A 84 6.08 5.01 10.95
C GLN A 84 5.12 5.66 11.94
N ARG A 85 4.05 6.26 11.43
CA ARG A 85 2.93 6.75 12.23
C ARG A 85 1.67 5.99 11.81
N PRO A 86 1.03 5.25 12.73
CA PRO A 86 -0.22 4.58 12.41
C PRO A 86 -1.24 5.63 11.98
N ILE A 87 -1.97 5.31 10.92
CA ILE A 87 -2.97 6.22 10.37
C ILE A 87 -4.16 6.21 11.32
N TYR A 88 -4.44 7.35 11.94
CA TYR A 88 -5.59 7.51 12.83
C TYR A 88 -6.90 7.23 12.06
N GLY A 89 -7.82 6.49 12.67
CA GLY A 89 -9.03 5.93 12.03
C GLY A 89 -9.82 6.89 11.09
N PRO A 90 -10.01 8.18 11.41
CA PRO A 90 -10.63 9.15 10.50
C PRO A 90 -9.85 9.36 9.20
N VAL A 91 -8.51 9.42 9.25
CA VAL A 91 -7.66 9.52 8.06
C VAL A 91 -7.75 8.22 7.27
N PHE A 92 -7.73 7.06 7.94
CA PHE A 92 -7.92 5.77 7.28
C PHE A 92 -9.28 5.69 6.56
N ASN A 93 -10.35 6.17 7.19
CA ASN A 93 -11.68 6.27 6.58
C ASN A 93 -11.70 7.24 5.40
N HIS A 94 -10.97 8.36 5.48
CA HIS A 94 -10.86 9.32 4.38
C HIS A 94 -10.09 8.73 3.19
N ILE A 95 -8.98 8.02 3.46
CA ILE A 95 -8.24 7.25 2.46
C ILE A 95 -9.18 6.25 1.80
N ARG A 96 -9.94 5.49 2.59
CA ARG A 96 -10.93 4.53 2.10
C ARG A 96 -11.99 5.20 1.20
N ALA A 97 -12.51 6.36 1.59
CA ALA A 97 -13.50 7.10 0.80
C ALA A 97 -12.91 7.56 -0.54
N ILE A 98 -11.67 8.07 -0.55
CA ILE A 98 -10.98 8.47 -1.78
C ILE A 98 -10.72 7.26 -2.67
N LEU A 99 -10.27 6.14 -2.10
CA LEU A 99 -9.97 4.92 -2.85
C LEU A 99 -11.22 4.35 -3.53
N ASN A 100 -12.35 4.30 -2.83
CA ASN A 100 -13.63 3.92 -3.42
C ASN A 100 -14.02 4.85 -4.60
N GLY A 101 -13.74 6.15 -4.49
CA GLY A 101 -14.00 7.11 -5.59
C GLY A 101 -13.01 7.02 -6.76
N VAL A 102 -11.82 6.43 -6.57
CA VAL A 102 -10.87 6.14 -7.66
C VAL A 102 -11.27 4.87 -8.40
N ASP A 103 -11.72 3.84 -7.67
CA ASP A 103 -12.25 2.58 -8.23
C ASP A 103 -13.40 2.84 -9.21
N GLU A 104 -14.39 3.66 -8.80
CA GLU A 104 -15.52 4.06 -9.66
C GLU A 104 -15.10 4.80 -10.94
N LYS A 105 -14.03 5.59 -10.91
CA LYS A 105 -13.55 6.30 -12.12
C LYS A 105 -12.73 5.39 -13.03
N GLN A 106 -12.11 4.35 -12.49
CA GLN A 106 -11.31 3.39 -13.26
C GLN A 106 -12.21 2.38 -13.99
N ASP A 107 -13.29 1.94 -13.35
CA ASP A 107 -14.29 1.04 -13.96
C ASP A 107 -14.95 1.67 -15.20
N ARG A 108 -15.20 2.99 -15.16
CA ARG A 108 -15.76 3.74 -16.30
C ARG A 108 -14.82 3.83 -17.52
N ARG A 109 -13.52 3.53 -17.37
CA ARG A 109 -12.55 3.47 -18.48
C ARG A 109 -12.37 2.06 -19.05
N SER A 110 -12.98 1.03 -18.46
CA SER A 110 -12.84 -0.36 -18.91
C SER A 110 -13.85 -0.78 -20.00
N TRP A 111 -14.74 0.12 -20.45
CA TRP A 111 -15.82 -0.20 -21.40
C TRP A 111 -15.50 0.08 -22.89
N LEU A 112 -14.22 0.22 -23.29
CA LEU A 112 -13.85 0.40 -24.70
C LEU A 112 -12.79 -0.61 -25.15
N ARG A 113 -13.22 -1.86 -25.32
CA ARG A 113 -12.65 -2.79 -26.30
C ARG A 113 -13.77 -3.64 -26.89
N PRO A 114 -14.32 -3.30 -28.07
CA PRO A 114 -14.95 -4.32 -28.89
C PRO A 114 -13.86 -5.29 -29.36
N VAL A 115 -14.26 -6.56 -29.47
CA VAL A 115 -13.47 -7.69 -29.97
C VAL A 115 -13.02 -7.47 -31.41
#